data_AF-A0A849W802-F1
#
_entry.id   AF-A0A849W802-F1
#
_cell.length_a   1.000
_cell.length_b   1.000
_cell.length_c   1.000
_cell.angle_alpha   90.00
_cell.angle_beta   90.00
_cell.angle_gamma   90.00
#
_symmetry.space_group_name_H-M   'P 1'
#
loop_
_entity.id
_entity.type
_entity.pdbx_description
1 polymer ?
#
loop_
_entity_poly.entity_id
_entity_poly.type
_entity_poly.pdbx_seq_one_letter_code
_entity_poly.pdbx_strand_id
1 'polypeptide(L)'
;MKLTLETQEEILRYVIQHYFMKTHIERLVIEYLGNKSIQKEFSSTKDICEYLQKQGIESSAGSIRGTILRIRHKLLKYKETAEDHACHLTFPEQVSQRGYILSFEQNPHYRSVNQFSSKDPWLVMNWKMLRKQGYRGLWKGFSLPDGGRWPIKLYVWLNSVRDEKTGQEIFMCLLNSPSSTKHRIGILEGDIQDHILCMQGKWSVHYADLGIKQFKITVKLWPFRTSQADPVKISGRFVLHHEPLNEYQEGQIELDFCTSQSIANTDFVLS
;
A
#
# COMPACT_ATOMS: atom_id res chain seq x y z
N MET A 1 -7.14 -5.49 19.16
CA MET A 1 -8.05 -4.56 18.47
C MET A 1 -9.23 -5.35 17.93
N LYS A 2 -10.48 -4.95 18.15
CA LYS A 2 -11.64 -5.63 17.51
C LYS A 2 -11.80 -5.02 16.10
N LEU A 3 -11.70 -5.84 15.06
CA LEU A 3 -11.92 -5.42 13.68
C LEU A 3 -13.42 -5.21 13.44
N THR A 4 -13.76 -4.24 12.59
CA THR A 4 -15.15 -4.03 12.17
C THR A 4 -15.56 -5.11 11.15
N LEU A 5 -16.86 -5.34 11.00
CA LEU A 5 -17.41 -6.27 10.02
C LEU A 5 -16.93 -5.91 8.60
N GLU A 6 -17.02 -4.63 8.23
CA GLU A 6 -16.60 -4.11 6.93
C GLU A 6 -15.12 -4.40 6.66
N THR A 7 -14.26 -4.17 7.67
CA THR A 7 -12.82 -4.47 7.56
C THR A 7 -12.56 -5.97 7.38
N GLN A 8 -13.31 -6.84 8.05
CA GLN A 8 -13.17 -8.29 7.89
C GLN A 8 -13.57 -8.75 6.49
N GLU A 9 -14.67 -8.20 5.95
CA GLU A 9 -15.10 -8.47 4.57
C GLU A 9 -14.13 -7.95 3.52
N GLU A 10 -13.50 -6.80 3.77
CA GLU A 10 -12.47 -6.21 2.92
C GLU A 10 -11.22 -7.10 2.87
N ILE A 11 -10.70 -7.51 4.04
CA ILE A 11 -9.56 -8.45 4.14
C ILE A 11 -9.86 -9.74 3.36
N LEU A 12 -11.05 -10.31 3.56
CA LEU A 12 -11.44 -11.54 2.89
C LEU A 12 -11.45 -11.37 1.36
N ARG A 13 -12.05 -10.29 0.86
CA ARG A 13 -12.05 -9.96 -0.57
C ARG A 13 -10.64 -9.78 -1.12
N TYR A 14 -9.79 -9.05 -0.41
CA TYR A 14 -8.40 -8.82 -0.79
C TYR A 14 -7.64 -10.14 -0.94
N VAL A 15 -7.68 -10.99 0.10
CA VAL A 15 -6.99 -12.27 0.13
C VAL A 15 -7.46 -13.18 -1.00
N ILE A 16 -8.78 -13.23 -1.24
CA ILE A 16 -9.37 -14.00 -2.34
C ILE A 16 -8.86 -13.52 -3.70
N GLN A 17 -8.91 -12.21 -3.95
CA GLN A 17 -8.56 -11.62 -5.24
C GLN A 17 -7.06 -11.74 -5.56
N HIS A 18 -6.19 -11.69 -4.56
CA HIS A 18 -4.75 -11.65 -4.78
C HIS A 18 -4.09 -13.03 -4.65
N TYR A 19 -4.58 -13.91 -3.77
CA TYR A 19 -3.91 -15.19 -3.47
C TYR A 19 -4.69 -16.44 -3.93
N PHE A 20 -5.99 -16.30 -4.19
CA PHE A 20 -6.87 -17.43 -4.54
C PHE A 20 -7.65 -17.26 -5.85
N MET A 21 -7.41 -16.19 -6.62
CA MET A 21 -8.13 -15.94 -7.89
C MET A 21 -8.07 -17.13 -8.86
N LYS A 22 -6.89 -17.78 -8.97
CA LYS A 22 -6.64 -18.85 -9.94
C LYS A 22 -6.99 -20.26 -9.45
N THR A 23 -7.41 -20.44 -8.19
CA THR A 23 -7.66 -21.76 -7.62
C THR A 23 -9.12 -21.95 -7.22
N HIS A 24 -9.96 -22.38 -8.17
CA HIS A 24 -11.42 -22.41 -8.03
C HIS A 24 -11.93 -23.07 -6.73
N ILE A 25 -11.51 -24.30 -6.42
CA ILE A 25 -11.96 -25.02 -5.20
C ILE A 25 -11.44 -24.33 -3.94
N GLU A 26 -10.18 -23.92 -3.92
CA GLU A 26 -9.60 -23.23 -2.76
C GLU A 26 -10.28 -21.88 -2.51
N ARG A 27 -10.65 -21.17 -3.58
CA ARG A 27 -11.40 -19.91 -3.55
C ARG A 27 -12.75 -20.09 -2.88
N LEU A 28 -13.52 -21.09 -3.31
CA LEU A 28 -14.83 -21.39 -2.72
C LEU A 28 -14.71 -21.78 -1.24
N VAL A 29 -13.70 -22.58 -0.89
CA VAL A 29 -13.49 -23.01 0.50
C VAL A 29 -13.03 -21.85 1.40
N ILE A 30 -12.10 -20.99 0.94
CA ILE A 30 -11.65 -19.84 1.74
C ILE A 30 -12.78 -18.80 1.91
N GLU A 31 -13.59 -18.58 0.88
CA GLU A 31 -14.74 -17.67 0.93
C GLU A 31 -15.79 -18.17 1.94
N TYR A 32 -16.13 -19.46 1.86
CA TYR A 32 -17.02 -20.11 2.83
C TYR A 32 -16.50 -20.00 4.27
N LEU A 33 -15.23 -20.35 4.49
CA LEU A 33 -14.61 -20.28 5.82
C LEU A 33 -14.49 -18.85 6.33
N GLY A 34 -14.20 -17.89 5.45
CA GLY A 34 -14.13 -16.46 5.79
C GLY A 34 -15.46 -15.94 6.30
N ASN A 35 -16.55 -16.22 5.57
CA ASN A 35 -17.90 -15.83 5.97
C ASN A 35 -18.32 -16.47 7.30
N LYS A 36 -18.02 -17.75 7.49
CA LYS A 36 -18.26 -18.43 8.78
C LYS A 36 -17.43 -17.84 9.92
N SER A 37 -16.19 -17.45 9.66
CA SER A 37 -15.31 -16.84 10.66
C SER A 37 -15.77 -15.44 11.06
N ILE A 38 -16.31 -14.66 10.12
CA ILE A 38 -16.97 -13.37 10.39
C ILE A 38 -18.17 -13.57 11.34
N GLN A 39 -18.94 -14.63 11.11
CA GLN A 39 -20.06 -15.05 11.97
C GLN A 39 -19.61 -15.74 13.28
N LYS A 40 -18.30 -15.96 13.46
CA LYS A 40 -17.68 -16.70 14.59
C LYS A 40 -18.15 -18.16 14.70
N GLU A 41 -18.42 -18.79 13.56
CA GLU A 41 -18.86 -20.17 13.46
C GLU A 41 -17.73 -21.08 13.00
N PHE A 42 -17.60 -22.24 13.65
CA PHE A 42 -16.69 -23.30 13.22
C PHE A 42 -17.32 -24.11 12.09
N SER A 43 -16.50 -24.52 11.13
CA SER A 43 -16.92 -25.42 10.05
C SER A 43 -16.25 -26.77 10.18
N SER A 44 -17.04 -27.83 10.27
CA SER A 44 -16.53 -29.20 10.16
C SER A 44 -16.18 -29.54 8.71
N THR A 45 -15.42 -30.62 8.51
CA THR A 45 -15.18 -31.17 7.17
C THR A 45 -16.49 -31.49 6.45
N LYS A 46 -17.52 -31.93 7.19
CA LYS A 46 -18.82 -32.27 6.65
C LYS A 46 -19.53 -31.04 6.09
N ASP A 47 -19.51 -29.93 6.83
CA ASP A 47 -20.18 -28.69 6.43
C ASP A 47 -19.56 -28.12 5.14
N ILE A 48 -18.24 -28.22 4.99
CA ILE A 48 -17.53 -27.81 3.78
C ILE A 48 -17.92 -28.71 2.60
N CYS A 49 -18.00 -30.03 2.81
CA CYS A 49 -18.47 -30.96 1.77
C CYS A 49 -19.90 -30.65 1.33
N GLU A 50 -20.81 -30.42 2.28
CA GLU A 50 -22.20 -30.06 1.99
C GLU A 50 -22.29 -28.72 1.24
N TYR A 51 -21.46 -27.74 1.59
CA TYR A 51 -21.37 -26.47 0.86
C TYR A 51 -20.89 -26.66 -0.59
N LEU A 52 -19.81 -27.41 -0.81
CA LEU A 52 -19.30 -27.67 -2.15
C LEU A 52 -20.30 -28.47 -3.00
N GLN A 53 -21.01 -29.43 -2.40
CA GLN A 53 -22.04 -30.19 -3.10
C GLN A 53 -23.19 -29.29 -3.56
N LYS A 54 -23.62 -28.31 -2.75
CA LYS A 54 -24.61 -27.29 -3.17
C LYS A 54 -24.12 -26.42 -4.33
N GLN A 55 -22.81 -26.30 -4.51
CA GLN A 55 -22.17 -25.63 -5.65
C GLN A 55 -21.91 -26.59 -6.83
N GLY A 56 -22.40 -27.83 -6.77
CA GLY A 56 -22.22 -28.84 -7.83
C GLY A 56 -20.85 -29.52 -7.83
N ILE A 57 -20.09 -29.44 -6.73
CA ILE A 57 -18.74 -30.02 -6.61
C ILE A 57 -18.75 -31.19 -5.63
N GLU A 58 -18.53 -32.39 -6.15
CA GLU A 58 -18.31 -33.57 -5.30
C GLU A 58 -16.95 -33.49 -4.59
N SER A 59 -16.95 -33.75 -3.29
CA SER A 59 -15.74 -33.70 -2.46
C SER A 59 -15.78 -34.78 -1.37
N SER A 60 -14.60 -35.22 -0.93
CA SER A 60 -14.44 -36.20 0.14
C SER A 60 -13.71 -35.58 1.31
N ALA A 61 -13.83 -36.18 2.50
CA ALA A 61 -13.13 -35.69 3.69
C ALA A 61 -11.61 -35.58 3.47
N GLY A 62 -11.02 -36.50 2.70
CA GLY A 62 -9.60 -36.46 2.33
C GLY A 62 -9.25 -35.28 1.42
N SER A 63 -10.08 -35.01 0.40
CA SER A 63 -9.85 -33.89 -0.53
C SER A 63 -10.01 -32.53 0.15
N ILE A 64 -10.95 -32.40 1.10
CA ILE A 64 -11.10 -31.20 1.91
C ILE A 64 -9.87 -30.97 2.79
N ARG A 65 -9.37 -31.98 3.51
CA ARG A 65 -8.16 -31.85 4.33
C ARG A 65 -6.97 -31.38 3.50
N GLY A 66 -6.77 -31.94 2.31
CA GLY A 66 -5.71 -31.51 1.39
C GLY A 66 -5.91 -30.06 0.90
N THR A 67 -7.15 -29.65 0.63
CA THR A 67 -7.48 -28.27 0.25
C THR A 67 -7.20 -27.29 1.39
N ILE A 68 -7.59 -27.62 2.62
CA ILE A 68 -7.29 -26.81 3.81
C ILE A 68 -5.78 -26.65 4.00
N LEU A 69 -5.00 -27.72 3.81
CA LEU A 69 -3.54 -27.64 3.93
C LEU A 69 -2.93 -26.69 2.91
N ARG A 70 -3.39 -26.72 1.64
CA ARG A 70 -2.93 -25.78 0.61
C ARG A 70 -3.32 -24.34 0.91
N ILE A 71 -4.55 -24.11 1.38
CA ILE A 71 -5.00 -22.79 1.83
C ILE A 71 -4.11 -22.30 2.98
N ARG A 72 -3.85 -23.14 3.97
CA ARG A 72 -2.98 -22.81 5.11
C ARG A 72 -1.58 -22.40 4.66
N HIS A 73 -0.96 -23.16 3.75
CA HIS A 73 0.36 -22.79 3.21
C HIS A 73 0.34 -21.46 2.46
N LYS A 74 -0.70 -21.17 1.67
CA LYS A 74 -0.84 -19.88 0.99
C LYS A 74 -1.02 -18.72 1.97
N LEU A 75 -1.82 -18.90 3.02
CA LEU A 75 -2.01 -17.91 4.07
C LEU A 75 -0.74 -17.70 4.92
N LEU A 76 0.05 -18.74 5.17
CA LEU A 76 1.36 -18.62 5.81
C LEU A 76 2.32 -17.79 4.96
N LYS A 77 2.43 -18.11 3.66
CA LYS A 77 3.25 -17.32 2.73
C LYS A 77 2.77 -15.87 2.65
N TYR A 78 1.46 -15.64 2.59
CA TYR A 78 0.87 -14.30 2.68
C TYR A 78 1.31 -13.59 3.96
N LYS A 79 1.24 -14.25 5.12
CA LYS A 79 1.66 -13.69 6.41
C LYS A 79 3.12 -13.29 6.46
N GLU A 80 4.00 -14.05 5.82
CA GLU A 80 5.44 -13.81 5.77
C GLU A 80 5.87 -12.75 4.75
N THR A 81 5.09 -12.52 3.69
CA THR A 81 5.53 -11.72 2.53
C THR A 81 4.71 -10.46 2.26
N ALA A 82 3.51 -10.33 2.81
CA ALA A 82 2.67 -9.16 2.59
C ALA A 82 2.96 -8.06 3.62
N GLU A 83 3.49 -6.95 3.13
CA GLU A 83 3.73 -5.71 3.90
C GLU A 83 2.64 -4.66 3.66
N ASP A 84 1.75 -4.90 2.71
CA ASP A 84 0.84 -3.93 2.11
C ASP A 84 -0.58 -3.93 2.72
N HIS A 85 -0.91 -4.89 3.59
CA HIS A 85 -2.25 -4.99 4.19
C HIS A 85 -2.26 -4.98 5.73
N ALA A 86 -3.17 -4.20 6.32
CA ALA A 86 -3.23 -3.93 7.77
C ALA A 86 -3.45 -5.13 8.67
N CYS A 87 -4.07 -6.13 8.10
CA CYS A 87 -4.55 -7.29 8.80
C CYS A 87 -4.43 -8.49 7.87
N HIS A 88 -4.10 -9.64 8.43
CA HIS A 88 -3.94 -10.90 7.73
C HIS A 88 -5.00 -11.91 8.16
N LEU A 89 -5.22 -12.88 7.28
CA LEU A 89 -6.12 -14.01 7.49
C LEU A 89 -5.26 -15.24 7.76
N THR A 90 -5.47 -15.92 8.89
CA THR A 90 -4.64 -17.05 9.33
C THR A 90 -5.50 -18.22 9.78
N PHE A 91 -4.89 -19.40 9.87
CA PHE A 91 -5.44 -20.45 10.72
C PHE A 91 -4.85 -20.28 12.13
N PRO A 92 -5.67 -20.22 13.19
CA PRO A 92 -5.15 -20.18 14.55
C PRO A 92 -4.37 -21.46 14.88
N GLU A 93 -3.24 -21.30 15.59
CA GLU A 93 -2.35 -22.41 15.98
C GLU A 93 -2.96 -23.30 17.07
N GLN A 94 -3.82 -22.73 17.92
CA GLN A 94 -4.49 -23.43 19.00
C GLN A 94 -5.99 -23.21 18.90
N VAL A 95 -6.73 -24.29 18.66
CA VAL A 95 -8.18 -24.30 18.81
C VAL A 95 -8.57 -25.51 19.65
N SER A 96 -9.17 -25.26 20.81
CA SER A 96 -9.74 -26.29 21.68
C SER A 96 -11.00 -26.93 21.10
N GLN A 97 -11.60 -26.29 20.10
CA GLN A 97 -12.85 -26.70 19.45
C GLN A 97 -12.60 -27.49 18.15
N ARG A 98 -13.45 -28.49 17.87
CA ARG A 98 -13.37 -29.30 16.65
C ARG A 98 -13.89 -28.50 15.45
N GLY A 99 -13.04 -28.29 14.44
CA GLY A 99 -13.44 -27.69 13.16
C GLY A 99 -12.40 -26.72 12.62
N TYR A 100 -12.73 -26.05 11.53
CA TYR A 100 -11.93 -25.02 10.90
C TYR A 100 -12.57 -23.65 11.14
N ILE A 101 -11.74 -22.71 11.57
CA ILE A 101 -12.06 -21.29 11.64
C ILE A 101 -10.82 -20.52 11.19
N LEU A 102 -11.04 -19.36 10.57
CA LEU A 102 -9.99 -18.42 10.23
C LEU A 102 -9.94 -17.34 11.30
N SER A 103 -8.75 -16.84 11.56
CA SER A 103 -8.52 -15.71 12.44
C SER A 103 -8.17 -14.49 11.61
N PHE A 104 -8.75 -13.35 11.97
CA PHE A 104 -8.35 -12.04 11.44
C PHE A 104 -7.38 -11.42 12.43
N GLU A 105 -6.10 -11.39 12.06
CA GLU A 105 -5.02 -10.90 12.91
C GLU A 105 -4.52 -9.56 12.36
N GLN A 106 -4.00 -8.70 13.26
CA GLN A 106 -3.19 -7.57 12.79
C GLN A 106 -1.93 -8.13 12.12
N ASN A 107 -1.56 -7.56 10.97
CA ASN A 107 -0.31 -7.91 10.34
C ASN A 107 0.84 -7.27 11.15
N PRO A 108 1.72 -8.04 11.80
CA PRO A 108 2.83 -7.49 12.57
C PRO A 108 3.88 -6.79 11.68
N HIS A 109 3.88 -7.10 10.38
CA HIS A 109 4.75 -6.48 9.38
C HIS A 109 4.08 -5.27 8.71
N TYR A 110 2.78 -5.06 8.92
CA TYR A 110 2.11 -3.90 8.37
C TYR A 110 2.51 -2.64 9.12
N ARG A 111 3.11 -1.72 8.39
CA ARG A 111 3.32 -0.36 8.84
C ARG A 111 2.14 0.48 8.37
N SER A 112 1.11 0.60 9.22
CA SER A 112 0.13 1.66 9.03
C SER A 112 0.86 2.97 9.32
N VAL A 113 1.27 3.72 8.29
CA VAL A 113 1.76 5.08 8.52
C VAL A 113 0.54 5.99 8.65
N ASN A 114 -0.10 5.85 9.80
CA ASN A 114 -1.19 6.71 10.24
C ASN A 114 -0.62 8.11 10.52
N GLN A 115 -1.45 9.15 10.38
CA GLN A 115 -1.12 10.56 10.64
C GLN A 115 -0.52 10.81 12.04
N PHE A 116 -0.69 9.84 12.95
CA PHE A 116 -0.21 9.84 14.33
C PHE A 116 1.08 9.04 14.57
N SER A 117 1.69 8.48 13.53
CA SER A 117 2.87 7.62 13.64
C SER A 117 4.19 8.38 13.79
N SER A 118 4.20 9.70 13.56
CA SER A 118 5.37 10.51 13.93
C SER A 118 5.41 10.67 15.45
N LYS A 119 6.31 9.93 16.09
CA LYS A 119 6.63 10.10 17.52
C LYS A 119 7.39 11.40 17.80
N ASP A 120 7.64 12.22 16.78
CA ASP A 120 8.38 13.46 16.92
C ASP A 120 7.56 14.70 16.56
N PRO A 121 6.89 15.30 17.56
CA PRO A 121 6.17 16.56 17.39
C PRO A 121 7.04 17.68 16.82
N TRP A 122 8.35 17.66 17.08
CA TRP A 122 9.27 18.68 16.59
C TRP A 122 9.45 18.61 15.07
N LEU A 123 9.58 17.40 14.51
CA LEU A 123 9.72 17.20 13.06
C LEU A 123 8.47 17.59 12.30
N VAL A 124 7.30 17.16 12.80
CA VAL A 124 6.01 17.54 12.23
C VAL A 124 5.93 19.06 12.19
N MET A 125 6.18 19.73 13.31
CA MET A 125 6.03 21.19 13.39
C MET A 125 7.06 22.00 12.58
N ASN A 126 8.21 21.43 12.21
CA ASN A 126 9.36 22.20 11.74
C ASN A 126 10.02 21.68 10.44
N TRP A 127 9.27 21.64 9.33
CA TRP A 127 9.85 21.50 7.98
C TRP A 127 10.99 22.51 7.70
N LYS A 128 10.89 23.72 8.24
CA LYS A 128 11.94 24.76 8.15
C LYS A 128 13.20 24.44 8.98
N MET A 129 13.12 23.59 10.01
CA MET A 129 14.30 23.16 10.77
C MET A 129 15.06 22.00 10.12
N LEU A 130 14.43 21.19 9.25
CA LEU A 130 15.14 20.25 8.37
C LEU A 130 16.24 20.98 7.58
N ARG A 131 15.98 22.22 7.15
CA ARG A 131 16.96 23.09 6.50
C ARG A 131 18.13 23.51 7.42
N LYS A 132 17.85 23.82 8.69
CA LYS A 132 18.86 24.35 9.64
C LYS A 132 19.81 23.27 10.16
N GLN A 133 19.32 22.05 10.34
CA GLN A 133 20.14 20.92 10.82
C GLN A 133 20.87 20.18 9.70
N GLY A 134 20.90 20.72 8.47
CA GLY A 134 21.66 20.14 7.37
C GLY A 134 20.95 18.99 6.65
N TYR A 135 19.67 18.73 6.92
CA TYR A 135 18.84 17.80 6.13
C TYR A 135 18.39 18.45 4.81
N ARG A 136 19.33 19.05 4.06
CA ARG A 136 19.15 19.26 2.63
C ARG A 136 19.49 17.93 1.98
N GLY A 137 18.50 17.31 1.35
CA GLY A 137 18.64 15.93 0.96
C GLY A 137 17.75 15.54 -0.18
N LEU A 138 18.02 14.34 -0.67
CA LEU A 138 17.12 13.65 -1.56
C LEU A 138 16.44 12.55 -0.76
N TRP A 139 15.14 12.39 -0.98
CA TRP A 139 14.38 11.26 -0.47
C TRP A 139 13.87 10.48 -1.66
N LYS A 140 13.98 9.14 -1.59
CA LYS A 140 13.50 8.26 -2.64
C LYS A 140 12.63 7.16 -2.06
N GLY A 141 11.65 6.73 -2.84
CA GLY A 141 10.83 5.59 -2.45
C GLY A 141 9.81 5.19 -3.50
N PHE A 142 9.01 4.21 -3.14
CA PHE A 142 7.96 3.65 -3.98
C PHE A 142 6.62 4.06 -3.41
N SER A 143 5.69 4.37 -4.30
CA SER A 143 4.31 4.62 -3.95
C SER A 143 3.43 3.51 -4.47
N LEU A 144 2.57 3.00 -3.61
CA LEU A 144 1.57 2.00 -3.96
C LEU A 144 0.20 2.68 -3.95
N PRO A 145 -0.60 2.51 -5.00
CA PRO A 145 -1.97 2.95 -4.98
C PRO A 145 -2.81 2.00 -4.12
N ASP A 146 -3.76 2.57 -3.39
CA ASP A 146 -4.79 1.81 -2.71
C ASP A 146 -5.64 1.14 -3.81
N GLY A 147 -5.50 -0.19 -3.96
CA GLY A 147 -6.11 -0.96 -5.06
C GLY A 147 -5.16 -1.45 -6.15
N GLY A 148 -3.84 -1.34 -5.94
CA GLY A 148 -2.83 -2.23 -6.54
C GLY A 148 -2.59 -2.09 -8.05
N ARG A 149 -3.18 -1.10 -8.72
CA ARG A 149 -3.09 -1.04 -10.19
C ARG A 149 -1.72 -0.60 -10.69
N TRP A 150 -1.04 0.41 -10.13
CA TRP A 150 0.25 0.93 -10.66
C TRP A 150 1.26 1.44 -9.60
N PRO A 151 2.46 0.84 -9.46
CA PRO A 151 3.51 1.41 -8.61
C PRO A 151 4.16 2.64 -9.28
N ILE A 152 4.28 3.76 -8.55
CA ILE A 152 4.99 4.96 -9.02
C ILE A 152 6.25 5.13 -8.18
N LYS A 153 7.41 5.35 -8.82
CA LYS A 153 8.62 5.75 -8.09
C LYS A 153 8.60 7.26 -7.90
N LEU A 154 8.70 7.69 -6.64
CA LEU A 154 8.71 9.09 -6.26
C LEU A 154 10.08 9.48 -5.69
N TYR A 155 10.62 10.59 -6.18
CA TYR A 155 11.82 11.20 -5.64
C TYR A 155 11.49 12.60 -5.19
N VAL A 156 11.65 12.90 -3.91
CA VAL A 156 11.44 14.24 -3.38
C VAL A 156 12.79 14.85 -3.09
N TRP A 157 13.09 15.93 -3.80
CA TRP A 157 14.24 16.75 -3.47
C TRP A 157 13.77 17.90 -2.60
N LEU A 158 14.06 17.84 -1.30
CA LEU A 158 13.84 19.00 -0.44
C LEU A 158 14.96 20.00 -0.66
N ASN A 159 14.74 20.89 -1.61
CA ASN A 159 15.45 22.14 -1.73
C ASN A 159 14.41 23.27 -1.62
N SER A 160 14.72 24.31 -0.86
CA SER A 160 13.86 25.50 -0.75
C SER A 160 14.54 26.62 -1.52
N VAL A 161 13.98 26.98 -2.67
CA VAL A 161 14.29 28.27 -3.30
C VAL A 161 13.35 29.27 -2.64
N ARG A 162 13.92 30.17 -1.84
CA ARG A 162 13.16 31.26 -1.23
C ARG A 162 13.09 32.39 -2.24
N ASP A 163 11.89 32.71 -2.70
CA ASP A 163 11.66 33.97 -3.40
C ASP A 163 11.85 35.11 -2.40
N GLU A 164 12.82 36.00 -2.67
CA GLU A 164 13.17 37.11 -1.78
C GLU A 164 12.07 38.18 -1.70
N LYS A 165 11.17 38.25 -2.70
CA LYS A 165 10.08 39.24 -2.74
C LYS A 165 8.83 38.75 -2.01
N THR A 166 8.47 37.48 -2.18
CA THR A 166 7.24 36.90 -1.62
C THR A 166 7.49 36.11 -0.33
N GLY A 167 8.74 35.74 -0.07
CA GLY A 167 9.11 34.86 1.02
C GLY A 167 8.64 33.41 0.85
N GLN A 168 8.03 33.06 -0.29
CA GLN A 168 7.53 31.73 -0.57
C GLN A 168 8.69 30.77 -0.88
N GLU A 169 8.57 29.56 -0.35
CA GLU A 169 9.52 28.47 -0.56
C GLU A 169 8.90 27.47 -1.54
N ILE A 170 9.59 27.21 -2.66
CA ILE A 170 9.15 26.22 -3.64
C ILE A 170 9.91 24.92 -3.40
N PHE A 171 9.17 23.82 -3.21
CA PHE A 171 9.68 22.46 -3.09
C PHE A 171 9.54 21.73 -4.43
N MET A 172 10.53 20.91 -4.80
CA MET A 172 10.51 20.20 -6.07
C MET A 172 10.53 18.68 -5.89
N CYS A 173 9.67 18.00 -6.63
CA CYS A 173 9.63 16.54 -6.70
C CYS A 173 9.84 16.08 -8.14
N LEU A 174 10.56 14.97 -8.31
CA LEU A 174 10.70 14.26 -9.57
C LEU A 174 9.91 12.95 -9.49
N LEU A 175 8.92 12.84 -10.35
CA LEU A 175 8.14 11.62 -10.55
C LEU A 175 8.64 10.89 -11.78
N ASN A 176 8.93 9.60 -11.65
CA ASN A 176 9.17 8.78 -12.83
C ASN A 176 7.82 8.22 -13.34
N SER A 177 7.47 8.56 -14.59
CA SER A 177 6.27 8.06 -15.25
C SER A 177 6.32 6.54 -15.46
N PRO A 178 5.22 5.80 -15.24
CA PRO A 178 5.14 4.34 -15.41
C PRO A 178 5.13 3.88 -16.89
N SER A 179 5.53 4.70 -17.85
CA SER A 179 5.56 4.32 -19.27
C SER A 179 6.80 3.50 -19.58
N SER A 180 6.61 2.33 -20.19
CA SER A 180 7.67 1.46 -20.69
C SER A 180 8.32 1.98 -21.98
N THR A 181 7.74 3.00 -22.65
CA THR A 181 8.18 3.44 -23.97
C THR A 181 8.69 4.88 -24.02
N LYS A 182 8.18 5.80 -23.17
CA LYS A 182 8.68 7.17 -23.03
C LYS A 182 8.64 7.62 -21.58
N HIS A 183 9.81 7.55 -20.92
CA HIS A 183 10.00 8.11 -19.58
C HIS A 183 9.79 9.62 -19.62
N ARG A 184 8.93 10.11 -18.72
CA ARG A 184 8.72 11.53 -18.50
C ARG A 184 8.91 11.79 -17.01
N ILE A 185 9.70 12.81 -16.73
CA ILE A 185 9.87 13.31 -15.38
C ILE A 185 8.80 14.37 -15.16
N GLY A 186 7.87 14.11 -14.26
CA GLY A 186 6.93 15.12 -13.77
C GLY A 186 7.60 15.95 -12.69
N ILE A 187 7.45 17.27 -12.74
CA ILE A 187 7.86 18.16 -11.65
C ILE A 187 6.62 18.46 -10.81
N LEU A 188 6.68 18.19 -9.51
CA LEU A 188 5.70 18.72 -8.56
C LEU A 188 6.29 19.90 -7.84
N GLU A 189 5.45 20.92 -7.69
CA GLU A 189 5.75 22.11 -6.92
C GLU A 189 4.78 22.16 -5.75
N GLY A 190 5.29 22.61 -4.61
CA GLY A 190 4.50 22.62 -3.39
C GLY A 190 4.97 23.63 -2.37
N ASP A 191 4.15 23.78 -1.35
CA ASP A 191 4.31 24.65 -0.21
C ASP A 191 3.97 23.90 1.09
N ILE A 192 4.33 24.49 2.23
CA ILE A 192 4.02 23.91 3.54
C ILE A 192 2.78 24.57 4.10
N GLN A 193 1.74 23.76 4.35
CA GLN A 193 0.47 24.18 4.95
C GLN A 193 0.21 23.33 6.19
N ASP A 194 -0.04 23.98 7.33
CA ASP A 194 -0.33 23.29 8.60
C ASP A 194 0.63 22.13 8.91
N HIS A 195 1.93 22.35 8.70
CA HIS A 195 2.98 21.36 8.95
C HIS A 195 3.02 20.17 7.97
N ILE A 196 2.32 20.28 6.84
CA ILE A 196 2.26 19.28 5.77
C ILE A 196 2.89 19.88 4.52
N LEU A 197 3.77 19.15 3.84
CA LEU A 197 4.24 19.54 2.52
C LEU A 197 3.19 19.13 1.49
N CYS A 198 2.45 20.12 1.00
CA CYS A 198 1.40 20.00 -0.01
C CYS A 198 2.02 20.26 -1.38
N MET A 199 2.02 19.27 -2.26
CA MET A 199 2.58 19.41 -3.61
C MET A 199 1.52 19.10 -4.66
N GLN A 200 1.67 19.73 -5.82
CA GLN A 200 0.85 19.47 -6.98
C GLN A 200 1.68 19.54 -8.24
N GLY A 201 1.22 18.85 -9.28
CA GLY A 201 1.83 18.98 -10.59
C GLY A 201 1.02 18.29 -11.66
N LYS A 202 1.41 18.57 -12.89
CA LYS A 202 0.79 18.03 -14.08
C LYS A 202 1.87 17.41 -14.95
N TRP A 203 1.58 16.27 -15.53
CA TRP A 203 2.43 15.69 -16.57
C TRP A 203 1.59 15.00 -17.63
N SER A 204 2.18 14.73 -18.78
CA SER A 204 1.51 14.05 -19.88
C SER A 204 2.34 12.87 -20.36
N VAL A 205 1.70 11.73 -20.57
CA VAL A 205 2.34 10.50 -21.04
C VAL A 205 1.74 10.13 -22.39
N HIS A 206 2.60 9.83 -23.36
CA HIS A 206 2.14 9.34 -24.65
C HIS A 206 2.14 7.82 -24.63
N TYR A 207 0.97 7.23 -24.87
CA TYR A 207 0.77 5.81 -25.11
C TYR A 207 0.60 5.57 -26.60
N ALA A 208 1.19 4.50 -27.14
CA ALA A 208 1.14 4.20 -28.58
C ALA A 208 -0.31 4.03 -29.07
N ASP A 209 -1.13 3.29 -28.30
CA ASP A 209 -2.50 2.93 -28.70
C ASP A 209 -3.58 3.88 -28.16
N LEU A 210 -3.25 4.71 -27.16
CA LEU A 210 -4.22 5.56 -26.44
C LEU A 210 -3.93 7.05 -26.58
N GLY A 211 -2.91 7.44 -27.36
CA GLY A 211 -2.52 8.84 -27.53
C GLY A 211 -1.92 9.47 -26.27
N ILE A 212 -2.06 10.79 -26.12
CA ILE A 212 -1.54 11.54 -24.97
C ILE A 212 -2.56 11.49 -23.83
N LYS A 213 -2.15 10.96 -22.68
CA LYS A 213 -2.89 11.01 -21.42
C LYS A 213 -2.32 12.09 -20.52
N GLN A 214 -3.20 12.88 -19.91
CA GLN A 214 -2.81 13.93 -18.97
C GLN A 214 -3.11 13.48 -17.54
N PHE A 215 -2.14 13.71 -16.67
CA PHE A 215 -2.21 13.36 -15.26
C PHE A 215 -2.01 14.62 -14.44
N LYS A 216 -2.88 14.80 -13.45
CA LYS A 216 -2.70 15.78 -12.38
C LYS A 216 -2.53 15.00 -11.09
N ILE A 217 -1.48 15.28 -10.35
CA ILE A 217 -1.28 14.69 -9.03
C ILE A 217 -1.33 15.78 -7.96
N THR A 218 -1.86 15.41 -6.81
CA THR A 218 -1.72 16.16 -5.57
C THR A 218 -1.14 15.23 -4.51
N VAL A 219 -0.17 15.71 -3.76
CA VAL A 219 0.56 14.92 -2.76
C VAL A 219 0.56 15.68 -1.44
N LYS A 220 0.33 14.98 -0.34
CA LYS A 220 0.52 15.47 1.03
C LYS A 220 1.58 14.63 1.69
N LEU A 221 2.65 15.27 2.17
CA LEU A 221 3.80 14.62 2.78
C LEU A 221 4.00 15.07 4.23
N TRP A 222 4.42 14.13 5.06
CA TRP A 222 4.71 14.30 6.49
C TRP A 222 6.09 13.75 6.81
N PRO A 223 6.95 14.52 7.50
CA PRO A 223 8.24 14.02 7.95
C PRO A 223 8.05 13.24 9.25
N PHE A 224 8.77 12.14 9.41
CA PHE A 224 8.72 11.33 10.62
C PHE A 224 10.06 10.65 10.90
N ARG A 225 10.22 10.19 12.14
CA ARG A 225 11.32 9.30 12.56
C ARG A 225 10.79 8.21 13.47
N THR A 226 11.37 7.03 13.39
CA THR A 226 11.02 5.88 14.24
C THR A 226 11.66 5.98 15.63
N SER A 227 12.83 6.61 15.72
CA SER A 227 13.53 6.97 16.96
C SER A 227 14.35 8.26 16.78
N GLN A 228 14.89 8.83 17.85
CA GLN A 228 15.69 10.06 17.76
C GLN A 228 17.01 9.89 16.99
N ALA A 229 17.54 8.66 16.94
CA ALA A 229 18.79 8.33 16.26
C ALA A 229 18.60 8.00 14.78
N ASP A 230 17.36 7.74 14.33
CA ASP A 230 17.07 7.36 12.96
C ASP A 230 17.06 8.57 12.02
N PRO A 231 17.45 8.36 10.74
CA PRO A 231 17.31 9.40 9.72
C PRO A 231 15.83 9.77 9.53
N VAL A 232 15.59 11.03 9.16
CA VAL A 232 14.24 11.53 8.84
C VAL A 232 13.72 10.84 7.59
N LYS A 233 12.55 10.24 7.71
CA LYS A 233 11.77 9.66 6.60
C LYS A 233 10.60 10.58 6.26
N ILE A 234 10.04 10.40 5.08
CA ILE A 234 8.84 11.10 4.65
C ILE A 234 7.77 10.07 4.30
N SER A 235 6.57 10.22 4.83
CA SER A 235 5.42 9.44 4.39
C SER A 235 4.36 10.36 3.83
N GLY A 236 3.47 9.84 3.01
CA GLY A 236 2.54 10.66 2.28
C GLY A 236 1.34 9.94 1.70
N ARG A 237 0.36 10.76 1.32
CA ARG A 237 -0.77 10.35 0.49
C ARG A 237 -0.70 11.10 -0.82
N PHE A 238 -1.07 10.44 -1.91
CA PHE A 238 -1.28 11.11 -3.19
C PHE A 238 -2.64 10.80 -3.76
N VAL A 239 -3.13 11.73 -4.57
CA VAL A 239 -4.30 11.57 -5.42
C VAL A 239 -3.86 11.86 -6.84
N LEU A 240 -4.02 10.87 -7.70
CA LEU A 240 -3.75 10.97 -9.13
C LEU A 240 -5.08 11.10 -9.87
N HIS A 241 -5.23 12.16 -10.64
CA HIS A 241 -6.37 12.41 -11.51
C HIS A 241 -5.97 12.23 -12.97
N HIS A 242 -6.78 11.50 -13.72
CA HIS A 242 -6.62 11.29 -15.15
C HIS A 242 -7.76 11.95 -15.94
N GLU A 243 -7.40 12.92 -16.79
CA GLU A 243 -8.35 13.57 -17.71
C GLU A 243 -8.31 12.89 -19.08
N PRO A 244 -9.44 12.73 -19.79
CA PRO A 244 -10.77 13.29 -19.53
C PRO A 244 -11.74 12.38 -18.76
N LEU A 245 -11.31 11.19 -18.34
CA LEU A 245 -12.19 10.17 -17.76
C LEU A 245 -12.60 10.45 -16.30
N ASN A 246 -12.06 11.50 -15.67
CA ASN A 246 -12.25 11.83 -14.25
C ASN A 246 -11.95 10.65 -13.30
N GLU A 247 -11.09 9.73 -13.74
CA GLU A 247 -10.63 8.64 -12.89
C GLU A 247 -9.65 9.22 -11.87
N TYR A 248 -9.86 8.89 -10.60
CA TYR A 248 -8.94 9.22 -9.53
C TYR A 248 -8.41 7.96 -8.87
N GLN A 249 -7.16 8.01 -8.45
CA GLN A 249 -6.48 6.94 -7.73
C GLN A 249 -5.79 7.54 -6.52
N GLU A 250 -6.12 7.00 -5.35
CA GLU A 250 -5.43 7.34 -4.12
C GLU A 250 -4.30 6.35 -3.87
N GLY A 251 -3.28 6.79 -3.15
CA GLY A 251 -2.20 5.91 -2.76
C GLY A 251 -1.34 6.46 -1.66
N GLN A 252 -0.39 5.62 -1.25
CA GLN A 252 0.53 5.87 -0.17
C GLN A 252 1.96 5.95 -0.70
N ILE A 253 2.74 6.81 -0.07
CA ILE A 253 4.15 7.04 -0.38
C ILE A 253 4.93 6.88 0.91
N GLU A 254 6.05 6.17 0.84
CA GLU A 254 7.11 6.24 1.84
C GLU A 254 8.42 6.53 1.15
N LEU A 255 9.18 7.49 1.68
CA LEU A 255 10.45 7.93 1.16
C LEU A 255 11.50 7.87 2.25
N ASP A 256 12.60 7.22 1.91
CA ASP A 256 13.79 7.15 2.74
C ASP A 256 14.79 8.22 2.31
N PHE A 257 15.48 8.79 3.30
CA PHE A 257 16.60 9.68 3.04
C PHE A 257 17.67 8.92 2.25
N CYS A 258 18.18 9.54 1.19
CA CYS A 258 19.18 8.94 0.34
C CYS A 258 20.24 9.97 -0.10
N THR A 259 21.44 9.49 -0.39
CA THR A 259 22.52 10.33 -0.90
C THR A 259 22.40 10.46 -2.42
N SER A 260 22.94 11.54 -3.00
CA SER A 260 22.95 11.72 -4.46
C SER A 260 23.65 10.57 -5.21
N GLN A 261 24.66 9.97 -4.58
CA GLN A 261 25.40 8.82 -5.12
C GLN A 261 24.58 7.52 -5.12
N SER A 262 23.53 7.44 -4.28
CA SER A 262 22.66 6.27 -4.20
C SER A 262 21.58 6.24 -5.29
N ILE A 263 21.48 7.28 -6.11
CA ILE A 263 20.58 7.31 -7.26
C ILE A 263 21.30 6.68 -8.44
N ALA A 264 20.80 5.54 -8.91
CA ALA A 264 21.34 4.91 -10.11
C ALA A 264 20.62 5.40 -11.37
N ASN A 265 21.22 5.26 -12.54
CA ASN A 265 20.48 5.49 -13.80
C ASN A 265 19.26 4.56 -13.92
N THR A 266 19.31 3.36 -13.32
CA THR A 266 18.19 2.40 -13.23
C THR A 266 17.07 2.85 -12.27
N ASP A 267 17.31 3.86 -11.44
CA ASP A 267 16.24 4.52 -10.68
C ASP A 267 15.37 5.38 -11.61
N PHE A 268 15.98 5.94 -12.67
CA PHE A 268 15.30 6.68 -13.72
C PHE A 268 14.84 5.81 -14.91
N VAL A 269 15.38 4.60 -15.03
CA VAL A 269 15.10 3.65 -16.11
C VAL A 269 14.63 2.33 -15.50
N LEU A 270 13.33 2.04 -15.60
CA LEU A 270 12.79 0.73 -15.23
C LEU A 270 12.94 -0.22 -16.42
N SER A 271 13.75 -1.26 -16.25
CA SER A 271 13.75 -2.47 -17.11
C SER A 271 12.43 -3.22 -16.99
#